data_AF-A0A517N015-F1
#
_entry.id   AF-A0A517N015-F1
#
_cell.length_a   1.000
_cell.length_b   1.000
_cell.length_c   1.000
_cell.angle_alpha   90.00
_cell.angle_beta   90.00
_cell.angle_gamma   90.00
#
_symmetry.space_group_name_H-M   'P 1'
#
loop_
_entity.id
_entity.type
_entity.pdbx_description
1 polymer ?
#
loop_
_entity_poly.entity_id
_entity_poly.type
_entity_poly.pdbx_seq_one_letter_code
_entity_poly.pdbx_strand_id
1 'polypeptide(L)'
;MANSQQPKANSLSFMMGEFQADFPTDRLYAKNHLWAQELASGNYRFGFGAYAVRLLQDVYFLDWEVEAGATLAERQEIGQIESQKAEASLYAPLAGELSLINDVLLSDPSTINVDKYGDGWLFEMIGDGSALLSPADYIVHLEAVWEVTQRTIKGQMNE
;
A
#
# COMPACT_ATOMS: atom_id res chain seq x y z
N MET A 1 -5.09 19.25 26.86
CA MET A 1 -5.40 17.92 27.40
C MET A 1 -4.98 16.92 26.33
N ALA A 2 -4.00 16.07 26.63
CA ALA A 2 -3.43 15.14 25.66
C ALA A 2 -4.48 14.08 25.30
N ASN A 3 -4.85 14.02 24.02
CA ASN A 3 -5.73 12.98 23.52
C ASN A 3 -4.93 11.68 23.49
N SER A 4 -5.15 10.84 24.49
CA SER A 4 -4.58 9.50 24.57
C SER A 4 -5.36 8.63 23.58
N GLN A 5 -4.78 8.41 22.39
CA GLN A 5 -5.31 7.45 21.43
C GLN A 5 -5.31 6.08 22.13
N GLN A 6 -6.50 5.61 22.51
CA GLN A 6 -6.66 4.21 22.89
C GLN A 6 -6.27 3.33 21.70
N PRO A 7 -5.61 2.17 21.92
CA PRO A 7 -5.34 1.24 20.84
C PRO A 7 -6.68 0.82 20.21
N LYS A 8 -6.86 1.11 18.92
CA LYS A 8 -8.02 0.61 18.17
C LYS A 8 -7.89 -0.92 18.15
N ALA A 9 -8.85 -1.63 18.74
CA ALA A 9 -8.82 -3.09 18.93
C ALA A 9 -8.65 -3.93 17.65
N ASN A 10 -8.64 -3.32 16.46
CA ASN A 10 -8.61 -3.96 15.15
C ASN A 10 -7.47 -3.42 14.26
N SER A 11 -6.33 -3.04 14.84
CA SER A 11 -5.16 -2.56 14.09
C SER A 11 -3.86 -3.03 14.72
N LEU A 12 -2.88 -3.36 13.89
CA LEU A 12 -1.47 -3.46 14.28
C LEU A 12 -0.77 -2.12 14.01
N SER A 13 0.40 -1.91 14.60
CA SER A 13 1.20 -0.69 14.39
C SER A 13 2.66 -1.03 14.12
N PHE A 14 3.31 -0.23 13.27
CA PHE A 14 4.74 -0.31 12.95
C PHE A 14 5.39 1.05 13.14
N MET A 15 6.60 1.07 13.70
CA MET A 15 7.35 2.31 13.93
C MET A 15 8.39 2.54 12.84
N MET A 16 8.28 3.66 12.14
CA MET A 16 9.22 4.16 11.12
C MET A 16 10.03 5.33 11.69
N GLY A 17 10.90 5.04 12.66
CA GLY A 17 11.55 6.08 13.47
C GLY A 17 10.53 6.73 14.41
N GLU A 18 10.30 8.04 14.28
CA GLU A 18 9.33 8.77 15.11
C GLU A 18 7.88 8.67 14.60
N PHE A 19 7.68 8.08 13.41
CA PHE A 19 6.36 7.97 12.78
C PHE A 19 5.76 6.60 13.06
N GLN A 20 4.49 6.58 13.45
CA GLN A 20 3.71 5.36 13.60
C GLN A 20 2.83 5.15 12.36
N ALA A 21 2.84 3.95 11.79
CA ALA A 21 1.91 3.50 10.77
C ALA A 21 0.97 2.44 11.36
N ASP A 22 -0.33 2.61 11.16
CA ASP A 22 -1.37 1.69 11.65
C ASP A 22 -1.91 0.83 10.51
N PHE A 23 -2.13 -0.46 10.75
CA PHE A 23 -2.57 -1.46 9.77
C PHE A 23 -3.85 -2.15 10.26
N PRO A 24 -5.02 -1.83 9.69
CA PRO A 24 -6.26 -2.53 9.97
C PRO A 24 -6.14 -4.06 9.84
N THR A 25 -6.72 -4.80 10.78
CA THR A 25 -6.64 -6.27 10.80
C THR A 25 -7.75 -6.97 10.02
N ASP A 26 -8.63 -6.21 9.36
CA ASP A 26 -9.79 -6.67 8.58
C ASP A 26 -9.47 -6.95 7.10
N ARG A 27 -8.20 -6.80 6.72
CA ARG A 27 -7.70 -6.90 5.34
C ARG A 27 -6.31 -7.53 5.28
N LEU A 28 -5.87 -7.83 4.06
CA LEU A 28 -4.55 -8.36 3.77
C LEU A 28 -3.62 -7.26 3.24
N TYR A 29 -2.36 -7.61 3.00
CA TYR A 29 -1.33 -6.69 2.53
C TYR A 29 -0.42 -7.32 1.48
N ALA A 30 -0.14 -6.59 0.42
CA ALA A 30 0.81 -6.99 -0.61
C ALA A 30 2.23 -6.52 -0.26
N LYS A 31 3.23 -7.26 -0.77
CA LYS A 31 4.66 -6.95 -0.55
C LYS A 31 5.08 -5.59 -1.15
N ASN A 32 4.36 -5.09 -2.15
CA ASN A 32 4.53 -3.75 -2.72
C ASN A 32 3.78 -2.66 -1.93
N HIS A 33 3.40 -2.94 -0.68
CA HIS A 33 2.85 -1.99 0.29
C HIS A 33 1.42 -1.49 0.01
N LEU A 34 0.68 -2.23 -0.81
CA LEU A 34 -0.76 -2.05 -0.95
C LEU A 34 -1.50 -2.85 0.13
N TRP A 35 -2.56 -2.30 0.71
CA TRP A 35 -3.54 -3.13 1.42
C TRP A 35 -4.50 -3.77 0.41
N ALA A 36 -5.13 -4.88 0.80
CA ALA A 36 -6.03 -5.66 -0.03
C ALA A 36 -7.27 -6.08 0.78
N GLN A 37 -8.43 -5.46 0.52
CA GLN A 37 -9.71 -5.82 1.12
C GLN A 37 -10.43 -6.81 0.19
N GLU A 38 -10.68 -8.03 0.67
CA GLU A 38 -11.53 -8.96 -0.08
C GLU A 38 -12.98 -8.46 -0.08
N LEU A 39 -13.57 -8.37 -1.27
CA LEU A 39 -14.96 -7.96 -1.47
C LEU A 39 -15.88 -9.18 -1.60
N ALA A 40 -15.58 -10.06 -2.56
CA ALA A 40 -16.25 -11.34 -2.77
C ALA A 40 -15.48 -12.18 -3.81
N SER A 41 -15.51 -13.50 -3.66
CA SER A 41 -15.10 -14.46 -4.71
C SER A 41 -13.70 -14.22 -5.29
N GLY A 42 -12.73 -13.82 -4.46
CA GLY A 42 -11.37 -13.52 -4.91
C GLY A 42 -11.21 -12.19 -5.65
N ASN A 43 -12.20 -11.29 -5.59
CA ASN A 43 -12.03 -9.88 -5.95
C ASN A 43 -11.51 -9.10 -4.74
N TYR A 44 -10.36 -8.45 -4.92
CA TYR A 44 -9.69 -7.66 -3.88
C TYR A 44 -9.61 -6.21 -4.30
N ARG A 45 -9.99 -5.31 -3.38
CA ARG A 45 -9.76 -3.87 -3.52
C ARG A 45 -8.41 -3.49 -2.93
N PHE A 46 -7.63 -2.74 -3.68
CA PHE A 46 -6.28 -2.33 -3.31
C PHE A 46 -6.18 -0.83 -3.06
N GLY A 47 -5.29 -0.44 -2.13
CA GLY A 47 -4.96 0.96 -1.89
C GLY A 47 -3.69 1.16 -1.09
N PHE A 48 -3.23 2.41 -0.98
CA PHE A 48 -2.06 2.75 -0.17
C PHE A 48 -2.40 2.89 1.30
N GLY A 49 -1.65 2.20 2.17
CA GLY A 49 -1.79 2.34 3.61
C GLY A 49 -0.97 3.50 4.20
N ALA A 50 -1.07 3.68 5.52
CA ALA A 50 -0.31 4.65 6.31
C ALA A 50 1.20 4.60 6.03
N TYR A 51 1.75 3.39 5.91
CA TYR A 51 3.16 3.16 5.59
C TYR A 51 3.55 3.74 4.21
N ALA A 52 2.82 3.36 3.15
CA ALA A 52 3.13 3.78 1.79
C ALA A 52 2.97 5.30 1.62
N VAL A 53 1.86 5.87 2.11
CA VAL A 53 1.64 7.33 2.07
C VAL A 53 2.73 8.07 2.84
N ARG A 54 3.21 7.52 3.95
CA ARG A 54 4.31 8.11 4.71
C ARG A 54 5.62 8.15 3.92
N LEU A 55 5.92 7.12 3.14
CA LEU A 55 7.12 7.06 2.29
C LEU A 55 7.02 8.04 1.11
N LEU A 56 5.83 8.20 0.54
CA LEU A 56 5.57 9.08 -0.61
C LEU A 56 5.52 10.58 -0.22
N GLN A 57 5.14 10.90 1.01
CA GLN A 57 5.09 12.26 1.53
C GLN A 57 4.18 13.21 0.71
N ASP A 58 2.93 12.80 0.47
CA ASP A 58 1.90 13.54 -0.29
C ASP A 58 1.90 13.21 -1.79
N VAL A 59 0.91 12.41 -2.21
CA VAL A 59 0.65 12.04 -3.60
C VAL A 59 -0.18 13.12 -4.27
N TYR A 60 0.28 13.65 -5.40
CA TYR A 60 -0.40 14.73 -6.12
C TYR A 60 -0.68 14.38 -7.59
N PHE A 61 -0.22 13.24 -8.07
CA PHE A 61 -0.49 12.74 -9.42
C PHE A 61 -0.64 11.22 -9.41
N LEU A 62 -1.57 10.72 -10.23
CA LEU A 62 -1.81 9.30 -10.50
C LEU A 62 -2.23 9.17 -11.96
N ASP A 63 -1.63 8.21 -12.65
CA ASP A 63 -2.00 7.87 -14.03
C ASP A 63 -1.95 6.36 -14.22
N TRP A 64 -2.82 5.83 -15.09
CA TRP A 64 -2.95 4.40 -15.36
C TRP A 64 -2.53 4.08 -16.79
N GLU A 65 -1.72 3.04 -16.96
CA GLU A 65 -1.30 2.53 -18.28
C GLU A 65 -2.20 1.39 -18.79
N VAL A 66 -3.12 0.91 -17.94
CA VAL A 66 -4.03 -0.19 -18.23
C VAL A 66 -5.46 0.21 -17.90
N GLU A 67 -6.42 -0.44 -18.55
CA GLU A 67 -7.85 -0.24 -18.34
C GLU A 67 -8.48 -1.44 -17.62
N ALA A 68 -9.64 -1.23 -16.98
CA ALA A 68 -10.43 -2.32 -16.42
C ALA A 68 -10.78 -3.37 -17.51
N GLY A 69 -10.74 -4.64 -17.13
CA GLY A 69 -10.83 -5.81 -18.01
C GLY A 69 -9.47 -6.35 -18.46
N ALA A 70 -8.35 -5.65 -18.19
CA ALA A 70 -7.03 -6.15 -18.53
C ALA A 70 -6.63 -7.38 -17.71
N THR A 71 -6.11 -8.40 -18.38
CA THR A 71 -5.41 -9.52 -17.71
C THR A 71 -3.96 -9.11 -17.44
N LEU A 72 -3.54 -9.21 -16.18
CA LEU A 72 -2.25 -8.74 -15.70
C LEU A 72 -1.42 -9.89 -15.12
N ALA A 73 -0.12 -9.87 -15.39
CA ALA A 73 0.84 -10.70 -14.66
C ALA A 73 1.21 -10.03 -13.32
N GLU A 74 1.59 -10.83 -12.31
CA GLU A 74 2.18 -10.29 -11.09
C GLU A 74 3.40 -9.44 -11.45
N ARG A 75 3.54 -8.26 -10.81
CA ARG A 75 4.59 -7.27 -11.08
C ARG A 75 4.59 -6.65 -12.48
N GLN A 76 3.53 -6.84 -13.26
CA GLN A 76 3.33 -6.05 -14.47
C GLN A 76 3.10 -4.59 -14.09
N GLU A 77 3.71 -3.65 -14.82
CA GLU A 77 3.47 -2.22 -14.64
C GLU A 77 2.04 -1.88 -15.06
N ILE A 78 1.35 -1.08 -14.25
CA ILE A 78 -0.07 -0.73 -14.43
C ILE A 78 -0.31 0.78 -14.47
N GLY A 79 0.68 1.59 -14.11
CA GLY A 79 0.50 3.02 -13.94
C GLY A 79 1.67 3.64 -13.21
N GLN A 80 1.50 4.89 -12.81
CA GLN A 80 2.51 5.67 -12.11
C GLN A 80 1.88 6.66 -11.14
N ILE A 81 2.65 7.03 -10.13
CA ILE A 81 2.30 8.09 -9.19
C ILE A 81 3.43 9.10 -9.08
N GLU A 82 3.07 10.36 -8.84
CA GLU A 82 4.01 11.35 -8.34
C GLU A 82 3.60 11.85 -6.96
N SER A 83 4.62 12.10 -6.16
CA SER A 83 4.50 12.55 -4.79
C SER A 83 5.60 13.56 -4.47
N GLN A 84 5.50 14.25 -3.34
CA GLN A 84 6.55 15.19 -2.94
C GLN A 84 7.93 14.53 -2.83
N LYS A 85 7.96 13.22 -2.54
CA LYS A 85 9.21 12.49 -2.34
C LYS A 85 9.76 11.85 -3.61
N ALA A 86 8.89 11.31 -4.46
CA ALA A 86 9.29 10.48 -5.58
C ALA A 86 8.20 10.40 -6.67
N GLU A 87 8.66 10.19 -7.89
CA GLU A 87 7.90 9.60 -8.99
C GLU A 87 8.17 8.08 -8.99
N ALA A 88 7.12 7.27 -9.07
CA ALA A 88 7.22 5.82 -8.97
C ALA A 88 6.19 5.09 -9.83
N SER A 89 6.63 4.06 -10.54
CA SER A 89 5.76 3.10 -11.21
C SER A 89 4.93 2.29 -10.21
N LEU A 90 3.69 2.01 -10.60
CA LEU A 90 2.77 1.09 -9.93
C LEU A 90 2.81 -0.27 -10.61
N TYR A 91 2.76 -1.32 -9.82
CA TYR A 91 2.81 -2.70 -10.30
C TYR A 91 1.66 -3.54 -9.75
N ALA A 92 1.12 -4.43 -10.57
CA ALA A 92 0.11 -5.39 -10.18
C ALA A 92 0.60 -6.25 -8.99
N PRO A 93 -0.13 -6.28 -7.85
CA PRO A 93 0.29 -7.01 -6.65
C PRO A 93 0.15 -8.53 -6.78
N LEU A 94 -0.64 -9.00 -7.74
CA LEU A 94 -0.88 -10.41 -8.04
C LEU A 94 -1.24 -10.56 -9.53
N ALA A 95 -1.19 -11.79 -10.04
CA ALA A 95 -1.70 -12.11 -11.37
C ALA A 95 -3.23 -12.24 -11.35
N GLY A 96 -3.91 -11.70 -12.36
CA GLY A 96 -5.38 -11.70 -12.37
C GLY A 96 -5.98 -10.76 -13.41
N GLU A 97 -7.25 -10.43 -13.22
CA GLU A 97 -7.98 -9.45 -14.03
C GLU A 97 -8.16 -8.16 -13.24
N LEU A 98 -7.83 -7.02 -13.83
CA LEU A 98 -8.13 -5.69 -13.29
C LEU A 98 -9.63 -5.41 -13.45
N SER A 99 -10.41 -5.55 -12.39
CA SER A 99 -11.87 -5.50 -12.47
C SER A 99 -12.43 -4.07 -12.41
N LEU A 100 -11.74 -3.15 -11.72
CA LEU A 100 -12.18 -1.77 -11.55
C LEU A 100 -11.00 -0.84 -11.24
N ILE A 101 -11.10 0.42 -11.68
CA ILE A 101 -10.20 1.51 -11.30
C ILE A 101 -11.01 2.60 -10.58
N ASN A 102 -10.41 3.26 -9.59
CA ASN A 102 -11.02 4.42 -8.94
C ASN A 102 -10.76 5.71 -9.74
N ASP A 103 -11.63 6.00 -10.71
CA ASP A 103 -11.49 7.17 -11.58
C ASP A 103 -11.57 8.51 -10.83
N VAL A 104 -12.13 8.54 -9.60
CA VAL A 104 -12.17 9.75 -8.78
C VAL A 104 -10.75 10.27 -8.52
N LEU A 105 -9.79 9.36 -8.32
CA LEU A 105 -8.41 9.71 -7.97
C LEU A 105 -7.62 10.32 -9.13
N LEU A 106 -8.06 10.13 -10.39
CA LEU A 106 -7.47 10.81 -11.55
C LEU A 106 -7.73 12.32 -11.50
N SER A 107 -8.85 12.73 -10.89
CA SER A 107 -9.21 14.14 -10.71
C SER A 107 -8.81 14.69 -9.33
N ASP A 108 -8.81 13.84 -8.30
CA ASP A 108 -8.48 14.21 -6.93
C ASP A 108 -7.60 13.14 -6.24
N PRO A 109 -6.28 13.12 -6.54
CA PRO A 109 -5.34 12.19 -5.93
C PRO A 109 -5.12 12.47 -4.42
N SER A 110 -5.53 13.63 -3.92
CA SER A 110 -5.34 14.01 -2.50
C SER A 110 -6.09 13.09 -1.54
N THR A 111 -7.16 12.43 -2.01
CA THR A 111 -7.93 11.44 -1.25
C THR A 111 -7.05 10.28 -0.77
N ILE A 112 -6.03 9.88 -1.55
CA ILE A 112 -5.03 8.86 -1.16
C ILE A 112 -4.35 9.26 0.16
N ASN A 113 -4.04 10.55 0.32
CA ASN A 113 -3.29 11.04 1.47
C ASN A 113 -4.18 11.17 2.71
N VAL A 114 -5.43 11.58 2.55
CA VAL A 114 -6.33 11.87 3.67
C VAL A 114 -7.16 10.66 4.12
N ASP A 115 -7.63 9.81 3.21
CA ASP A 115 -8.45 8.62 3.50
C ASP A 115 -7.83 7.33 2.95
N LYS A 116 -6.69 6.98 3.54
CA LYS A 116 -5.79 5.88 3.15
C LYS A 116 -6.46 4.50 3.11
N TYR A 117 -7.53 4.30 3.88
CA TYR A 117 -8.16 2.98 4.04
C TYR A 117 -9.64 2.94 3.63
N GLY A 118 -10.23 4.09 3.29
CA GLY A 118 -11.59 4.25 2.77
C GLY A 118 -11.59 4.61 1.29
N ASP A 119 -11.92 5.87 0.98
CA ASP A 119 -12.13 6.35 -0.40
C ASP A 119 -10.84 6.50 -1.21
N GLY A 120 -9.67 6.44 -0.57
CA GLY A 120 -8.35 6.45 -1.22
C GLY A 120 -7.90 5.11 -1.82
N TRP A 121 -8.84 4.20 -2.10
CA TRP A 121 -8.56 2.94 -2.80
C TRP A 121 -8.24 3.20 -4.28
N LEU A 122 -7.32 2.42 -4.86
CA LEU A 122 -6.77 2.67 -6.19
C LEU A 122 -7.51 1.88 -7.29
N PHE A 123 -7.63 0.57 -7.09
CA PHE A 123 -8.19 -0.36 -8.08
C PHE A 123 -8.69 -1.65 -7.41
N GLU A 124 -9.38 -2.49 -8.17
CA GLU A 124 -9.79 -3.84 -7.79
C GLU A 124 -9.22 -4.87 -8.76
N MET A 125 -8.81 -6.03 -8.25
CA MET A 125 -8.38 -7.15 -9.08
C MET A 125 -9.00 -8.47 -8.62
N ILE A 126 -9.43 -9.27 -9.58
CA ILE A 126 -9.82 -10.66 -9.38
C ILE A 126 -8.59 -11.55 -9.58
N GLY A 127 -8.24 -12.34 -8.58
CA GLY A 127 -7.11 -13.25 -8.69
C GLY A 127 -6.88 -14.08 -7.43
N ASP A 128 -5.77 -14.83 -7.43
CA ASP A 128 -5.38 -15.63 -6.27
C ASP A 128 -4.67 -14.74 -5.22
N GLY A 129 -5.29 -14.62 -4.04
CA GLY A 129 -4.77 -13.88 -2.90
C GLY A 129 -3.72 -14.62 -2.08
N SER A 130 -3.30 -15.84 -2.47
CA SER A 130 -2.34 -16.66 -1.71
C SER A 130 -0.98 -15.99 -1.46
N ALA A 131 -0.60 -15.02 -2.30
CA ALA A 131 0.63 -14.23 -2.14
C ALA A 131 0.47 -13.02 -1.19
N LEU A 132 -0.77 -12.68 -0.80
CA LEU A 132 -1.06 -11.60 0.14
C LEU A 132 -0.75 -12.05 1.57
N LEU A 133 -0.30 -11.09 2.37
CA LEU A 133 0.15 -11.30 3.74
C LEU A 133 -0.97 -10.96 4.71
N SER A 134 -1.09 -11.74 5.78
CA SER A 134 -1.85 -11.32 6.94
C SER A 134 -1.25 -10.03 7.53
N PRO A 135 -2.00 -9.25 8.33
CA PRO A 135 -1.46 -8.09 9.02
C PRO A 135 -0.18 -8.42 9.82
N ALA A 136 -0.15 -9.56 10.52
CA ALA A 136 0.99 -9.98 11.31
C ALA A 136 2.21 -10.33 10.43
N ASP A 137 1.99 -11.08 9.34
CA ASP A 137 3.08 -11.42 8.40
C ASP A 137 3.62 -10.19 7.67
N TYR A 138 2.76 -9.19 7.43
CA TYR A 138 3.18 -7.92 6.85
C TYR A 138 4.05 -7.11 7.81
N ILE A 139 3.75 -7.08 9.11
CA ILE A 139 4.64 -6.47 10.10
C ILE A 139 6.02 -7.14 10.09
N VAL A 140 6.07 -8.48 10.11
CA VAL A 140 7.34 -9.24 10.02
C VAL A 140 8.08 -8.89 8.72
N HIS A 141 7.37 -8.76 7.60
CA HIS A 141 7.95 -8.34 6.33
C HIS A 141 8.57 -6.94 6.42
N LEU A 142 7.88 -5.96 7.02
CA LEU A 142 8.39 -4.61 7.21
C LEU A 142 9.63 -4.57 8.10
N GLU A 143 9.64 -5.32 9.20
CA GLU A 143 10.79 -5.44 10.11
C GLU A 143 12.02 -5.98 9.39
N ALA A 144 11.85 -7.06 8.59
CA ALA A 144 12.94 -7.65 7.83
C ALA A 144 13.56 -6.68 6.81
N VAL A 145 12.73 -5.89 6.12
CA VAL A 145 13.21 -4.86 5.18
C VAL A 145 13.93 -3.73 5.93
N TRP A 146 13.37 -3.27 7.04
CA TRP A 146 13.92 -2.18 7.83
C TRP A 146 15.28 -2.51 8.45
N GLU A 147 15.47 -3.73 8.95
CA GLU A 147 16.76 -4.18 9.48
C GLU A 147 17.87 -4.21 8.42
N VAL A 148 17.55 -4.60 7.19
CA VAL A 148 18.51 -4.60 6.08
C VAL A 148 18.95 -3.17 5.78
N THR A 149 18.03 -2.22 5.72
CA THR A 149 18.36 -0.80 5.52
C THR A 149 19.27 -0.26 6.62
N GLN A 150 18.99 -0.57 7.89
CA GLN A 150 19.84 -0.12 9.00
C GLN A 150 21.23 -0.72 8.99
N ARG A 151 21.37 -2.01 8.62
CA ARG A 151 22.66 -2.70 8.53
C ARG A 151 23.53 -2.14 7.41
N THR A 152 22.94 -1.86 6.25
CA THR A 152 23.67 -1.27 5.10
C THR A 152 24.17 0.15 5.42
N ILE A 153 23.35 0.98 6.06
CA ILE A 153 23.76 2.34 6.46
C ILE A 153 24.89 2.31 7.49
N LYS A 154 24.80 1.44 8.52
CA LYS A 154 25.85 1.30 9.54
C LYS A 154 27.14 0.69 8.99
N GLY A 155 27.04 -0.20 8.00
CA GLY A 155 28.21 -0.77 7.31
C GLY A 155 28.99 0.28 6.51
N GLN A 156 28.29 1.17 5.79
CA GLN A 156 28.90 2.24 5.01
C GLN A 156 29.49 3.38 5.84
N MET A 157 29.17 3.48 7.14
CA MET A 157 29.76 4.46 8.06
C MET A 157 31.07 3.98 8.70
N ASN A 158 31.42 2.70 8.53
CA ASN A 158 32.60 2.07 9.14
C ASN A 158 33.69 1.70 8.11
N GLU A 159 33.53 2.11 6.85
CA GLU A 159 34.55 2.06 5.78
C GLU A 159 35.02 3.48 5.43
#